data_AF-A0A2K1IY11-F1
#
_entry.id   AF-A0A2K1IY11-F1
#
_cell.length_a   1.000
_cell.length_b   1.000
_cell.length_c   1.000
_cell.angle_alpha   90.00
_cell.angle_beta   90.00
_cell.angle_gamma   90.00
#
_symmetry.space_group_name_H-M   'P 1'
#
loop_
_entity.id
_entity.type
_entity.pdbx_description
1 polymer ?
#
loop_
_entity_poly.entity_id
_entity_poly.type
_entity_poly.pdbx_seq_one_letter_code
_entity_poly.pdbx_strand_id
1 'polypeptide(L)'
;MILLYFVVKVGWVWLEIDKTRQSERKSVCVCERESERQRERAVAMEERHQRRLATLARHLHSGGEEEEGTCSVALSSSVCAAQSNSHASGVMGRKLSSYERVHGVVSREIPTWVPVPQPAGQEFRDIFYEKSASDGIAKITINRPDRRNAFRPLTVGELKRAFDLARDDMQVGVIIFTGKGTEAFCSGGDQAVRGKHGYVGDDNIGRLNILDVQMQIRRLPKPVIAMVAGYAVGGGHVLHMVCDLTIAADNAVFGQTGPKVGSFDAGYGCSMMARLVGQKKAREMWFLAKFYSAEEADKMGLVNKVVPLEKLEEETVVWCREILRNSPMAIRLCKSALNAAEDGHAGLQELAGNATLLFYNTEEGQEGKTAFLEGRTPDFSKFPRLP
;
A
#
# COMPACT_ATOMS: atom_id res chain seq x y z
N MET A 1 37.51 14.68 69.20
CA MET A 1 37.05 13.77 68.11
C MET A 1 35.73 14.18 67.46
N ILE A 2 34.71 14.65 68.20
CA ILE A 2 33.38 14.96 67.63
C ILE A 2 33.37 16.23 66.74
N LEU A 3 34.17 17.25 67.08
CA LEU A 3 34.22 18.51 66.31
C LEU A 3 34.87 18.36 64.92
N LEU A 4 35.90 17.50 64.81
CA LEU A 4 36.62 17.25 63.55
C LEU A 4 35.74 16.49 62.54
N TYR A 5 34.89 15.59 63.03
CA TYR A 5 33.96 14.82 62.20
C TYR A 5 32.87 15.71 61.58
N PHE A 6 32.43 16.74 62.29
CA PHE A 6 31.40 17.66 61.80
C PHE A 6 31.92 18.59 60.70
N VAL A 7 33.14 19.12 60.85
CA VAL A 7 33.78 20.00 59.86
C VAL A 7 34.05 19.25 58.55
N VAL A 8 34.53 18.01 58.62
CA VAL A 8 34.77 17.19 57.42
C VAL A 8 33.46 16.86 56.70
N LYS A 9 32.40 16.53 57.44
CA LYS A 9 31.10 16.17 56.85
C LYS A 9 30.39 17.35 56.18
N VAL A 10 30.47 18.55 56.77
CA VAL A 10 29.93 19.79 56.17
C VAL A 10 30.74 20.23 54.96
N GLY A 11 32.08 20.09 55.00
CA GLY A 11 32.95 20.38 53.86
C GLY A 11 32.67 19.47 52.66
N TRP A 12 32.44 18.18 52.89
CA TRP A 12 32.06 17.24 51.84
C TRP A 12 30.71 17.57 51.19
N VAL A 13 29.70 17.92 51.99
CA VAL A 13 28.38 18.32 51.46
C VAL A 13 28.48 19.58 50.59
N TRP A 14 29.29 20.57 50.99
CA TRP A 14 29.52 21.76 50.18
C TRP A 14 30.25 21.46 48.87
N LEU A 15 31.22 20.55 48.88
CA LEU A 15 31.94 20.13 47.68
C LEU A 15 31.03 19.40 46.69
N GLU A 16 30.11 18.58 47.19
CA GLU A 16 29.12 17.86 46.37
C GLU A 16 28.10 18.84 45.75
N ILE A 17 27.64 19.84 46.50
CA ILE A 17 26.71 20.88 46.01
C ILE A 17 27.38 21.72 44.91
N ASP A 18 28.65 22.08 45.05
CA ASP A 18 29.36 22.88 44.05
C ASP A 18 29.62 22.10 42.75
N LYS A 19 29.96 20.80 42.86
CA LYS A 19 30.03 19.90 41.69
C LYS A 19 28.70 19.78 40.95
N THR A 20 27.60 19.69 41.71
CA THR A 20 26.25 19.59 41.13
C THR A 20 25.87 20.88 40.38
N ARG A 21 26.16 22.06 40.98
CA ARG A 21 25.94 23.36 40.33
C ARG A 21 26.80 23.60 39.09
N GLN A 22 28.05 23.14 39.08
CA GLN A 22 28.90 23.20 37.88
C GLN A 22 28.41 22.27 36.76
N SER A 23 27.90 21.09 37.12
CA SER A 23 27.27 20.15 36.18
C SER A 23 26.05 20.78 35.51
N GLU A 24 25.13 21.35 36.30
CA GLU A 24 23.91 22.02 35.81
C GLU A 24 24.21 23.22 34.90
N ARG A 25 25.22 24.03 35.24
CA ARG A 25 25.63 25.15 34.35
C ARG A 25 26.18 24.66 33.02
N LYS A 26 26.91 23.54 33.01
CA LYS A 26 27.43 22.95 31.76
C LYS A 26 26.31 22.38 30.89
N SER A 27 25.32 21.71 31.47
CA SER A 27 24.19 21.15 30.71
C SER A 27 23.26 22.23 30.14
N VAL A 28 23.01 23.32 30.87
CA VAL A 28 22.25 24.48 30.33
C VAL A 28 22.98 25.11 29.14
N CYS A 29 24.29 25.31 29.24
CA CYS A 29 25.09 25.91 28.18
C CYS A 29 25.20 25.01 26.91
N VAL A 30 25.16 23.68 27.08
CA VAL A 30 25.08 22.73 25.95
C VAL A 30 23.71 22.79 25.28
N CYS A 31 22.63 22.85 26.06
CA CYS A 31 21.26 22.91 25.54
C CYS A 31 20.99 24.22 24.75
N GLU A 32 21.51 25.35 25.23
CA GLU A 32 21.42 26.63 24.51
C GLU A 32 22.18 26.60 23.18
N ARG A 33 23.39 26.03 23.14
CA ARG A 33 24.16 25.87 21.90
C ARG A 33 23.51 24.90 20.91
N GLU A 34 22.85 23.85 21.38
CA GLU A 34 22.07 22.96 20.52
C GLU A 34 20.82 23.65 19.97
N SER A 35 20.15 24.48 20.77
CA SER A 35 19.01 25.29 20.34
C SER A 35 19.39 26.29 19.25
N GLU A 36 20.52 26.99 19.40
CA GLU A 36 21.05 27.89 18.37
C GLU A 36 21.39 27.15 17.07
N ARG A 37 22.08 25.99 17.16
CA ARG A 37 22.38 25.16 15.98
C ARG A 37 21.12 24.65 15.28
N GLN A 38 20.06 24.34 16.01
CA GLN A 38 18.78 23.96 15.41
C GLN A 38 18.10 25.13 14.69
N ARG A 39 18.16 26.35 15.26
CA ARG A 39 17.66 27.57 14.61
C ARG A 39 18.43 27.90 13.33
N GLU A 40 19.76 27.83 13.36
CA GLU A 40 20.59 28.03 12.16
C GLU A 40 20.30 27.00 11.06
N ARG A 41 20.10 25.73 11.43
CA ARG A 41 19.71 24.68 10.48
C ARG A 41 18.34 24.92 9.87
N ALA A 42 17.37 25.40 10.64
CA ALA A 42 16.04 25.73 10.16
C ALA A 42 16.08 26.90 9.16
N VAL A 43 16.83 27.96 9.47
CA VAL A 43 17.02 29.11 8.55
C VAL A 43 17.70 28.66 7.25
N ALA A 44 18.76 27.85 7.34
CA ALA A 44 19.44 27.31 6.15
C ALA A 44 18.59 26.33 5.33
N MET A 45 17.57 25.71 5.93
CA MET A 45 16.60 24.86 5.23
C MET A 45 15.57 25.71 4.48
N GLU A 46 15.07 26.76 5.13
CA GLU A 46 14.13 27.72 4.55
C GLU A 46 14.73 28.45 3.34
N GLU A 47 15.97 28.93 3.46
CA GLU A 47 16.68 29.57 2.33
C GLU A 47 16.87 28.62 1.14
N ARG A 48 17.17 27.34 1.40
CA ARG A 48 17.30 26.32 0.35
C ARG A 48 15.96 26.03 -0.31
N HIS A 49 14.87 26.04 0.45
CA HIS A 49 13.52 25.86 -0.06
C HIS A 49 13.12 27.03 -0.96
N GLN A 50 13.35 28.28 -0.52
CA GLN A 50 13.07 29.48 -1.30
C GLN A 50 13.90 29.53 -2.60
N ARG A 51 15.18 29.15 -2.57
CA ARG A 51 16.01 29.04 -3.78
C ARG A 51 15.48 27.98 -4.77
N ARG A 52 14.99 26.84 -4.29
CA ARG A 52 14.36 25.80 -5.13
C ARG A 52 13.07 26.31 -5.77
N LEU A 53 12.22 26.99 -5.01
CA LEU A 53 10.99 27.60 -5.53
C LEU A 53 11.29 28.67 -6.58
N ALA A 54 12.30 29.52 -6.37
CA ALA A 54 12.73 30.52 -7.35
C ALA A 54 13.30 29.91 -8.65
N THR A 55 13.96 28.74 -8.56
CA THR A 55 14.44 28.00 -9.74
C THR A 55 13.29 27.35 -10.51
N LEU A 56 12.31 26.78 -9.81
CA LEU A 56 11.10 26.22 -10.41
C LEU A 56 10.25 27.32 -11.07
N ALA A 57 10.10 28.48 -10.43
CA ALA A 57 9.39 29.62 -10.99
C ALA A 57 10.04 30.14 -12.28
N ARG A 58 11.38 30.14 -12.36
CA ARG A 58 12.12 30.49 -13.59
C ARG A 58 11.90 29.48 -14.72
N HIS A 59 11.86 28.17 -14.42
CA HIS A 59 11.56 27.14 -15.43
C HIS A 59 10.12 27.22 -15.93
N LEU A 60 9.19 27.72 -15.13
CA LEU A 60 7.79 27.93 -15.53
C LEU A 60 7.61 29.20 -16.39
N HIS A 61 8.51 30.19 -16.28
CA HIS A 61 8.42 31.46 -17.03
C HIS A 61 9.29 31.51 -18.29
N SER A 62 10.28 30.63 -18.46
CA SER A 62 11.12 30.56 -19.67
C SER A 62 10.53 29.70 -20.79
N GLY A 63 9.23 29.40 -20.75
CA GLY A 63 8.52 28.54 -21.71
C GLY A 63 7.85 29.28 -22.88
N GLY A 64 8.13 30.57 -23.07
CA GLY A 64 7.53 31.37 -24.12
C GLY A 64 8.52 32.38 -24.68
N GLU A 65 9.37 31.94 -25.60
CA GLU A 65 9.96 32.78 -26.65
C GLU A 65 10.40 31.84 -27.79
N GLU A 66 9.85 32.10 -28.97
CA GLU A 66 10.09 31.40 -30.24
C GLU A 66 11.46 31.78 -30.79
N GLU A 67 12.26 30.80 -31.24
CA GLU A 67 13.32 31.03 -32.20
C GLU A 67 13.24 29.99 -33.33
N GLU A 68 12.91 30.49 -34.53
CA GLU A 68 13.06 29.80 -35.79
C GLU A 68 14.55 29.52 -36.05
N GLY A 69 14.93 28.25 -36.06
CA GLY A 69 16.29 27.81 -36.36
C GLY A 69 16.26 26.53 -37.20
N THR A 70 16.32 26.68 -38.51
CA THR A 70 16.53 25.60 -39.47
C THR A 70 17.84 24.87 -39.18
N CYS A 71 17.79 23.56 -38.94
CA CYS A 71 18.97 22.71 -39.06
C CYS A 71 18.60 21.36 -39.66
N SER A 72 18.94 21.21 -40.95
CA SER A 72 18.92 19.96 -41.70
C SER A 72 20.08 19.06 -41.25
N VAL A 73 19.78 17.86 -40.77
CA VAL A 73 20.72 16.73 -40.85
C VAL A 73 19.93 15.48 -41.22
N ALA A 74 20.19 14.99 -42.43
CA ALA A 74 19.73 13.70 -42.91
C ALA A 74 20.63 12.59 -42.36
N LEU A 75 20.02 11.55 -41.78
CA LEU A 75 20.64 10.23 -41.67
C LEU A 75 19.56 9.17 -41.90
N SER A 76 19.69 8.47 -43.04
CA SER A 76 19.02 7.21 -43.36
C SER A 76 19.58 6.10 -42.47
N SER A 77 18.73 5.29 -41.84
CA SER A 77 18.36 3.91 -42.23
C SER A 77 18.16 3.19 -40.88
N SER A 78 17.32 2.20 -40.63
CA SER A 78 16.56 1.25 -41.42
C SER A 78 15.52 0.61 -40.49
N VAL A 79 14.29 0.52 -40.98
CA VAL A 79 13.21 -0.46 -40.71
C VAL A 79 13.45 -1.49 -39.58
N CYS A 80 12.73 -1.31 -38.47
CA CYS A 80 12.07 -2.42 -37.77
C CYS A 80 10.58 -2.06 -37.64
N ALA A 81 9.75 -2.70 -38.47
CA ALA A 81 8.32 -2.49 -38.49
C ALA A 81 7.68 -3.02 -37.20
N ALA A 82 7.24 -2.10 -36.35
CA ALA A 82 6.33 -2.39 -35.25
C ALA A 82 4.92 -2.60 -35.81
N GLN A 83 4.35 -3.80 -35.62
CA GLN A 83 2.90 -3.95 -35.63
C GLN A 83 2.37 -3.39 -34.30
N SER A 84 2.17 -2.07 -34.28
CA SER A 84 1.39 -1.42 -33.23
C SER A 84 -0.08 -1.51 -33.61
N ASN A 85 -0.84 -2.34 -32.91
CA ASN A 85 -2.29 -2.31 -32.99
C ASN A 85 -2.78 -0.99 -32.38
N SER A 86 -3.24 -0.10 -33.25
CA SER A 86 -3.91 1.14 -32.90
C SER A 86 -5.33 0.82 -32.41
N HIS A 87 -5.48 0.61 -31.10
CA HIS A 87 -6.77 0.72 -30.41
C HIS A 87 -6.69 1.91 -29.45
N ALA A 88 -6.72 3.10 -30.05
CA ALA A 88 -6.84 4.39 -29.35
C ALA A 88 -8.07 5.15 -29.87
N SER A 89 -9.22 4.49 -29.92
CA SER A 89 -10.52 5.13 -30.16
C SER A 89 -11.04 5.72 -28.83
N GLY A 90 -10.51 6.87 -28.43
CA GLY A 90 -11.00 7.57 -27.24
C GLY A 90 -10.40 8.95 -26.95
N VAL A 91 -9.36 9.39 -27.66
CA VAL A 91 -8.73 10.69 -27.41
C VAL A 91 -8.59 11.46 -28.73
N MET A 92 -9.72 11.81 -29.37
CA MET A 92 -9.66 12.81 -30.44
C MET A 92 -9.69 14.21 -29.81
N GLY A 93 -8.53 14.88 -29.75
CA GLY A 93 -8.43 16.32 -29.50
C GLY A 93 -7.59 16.78 -28.30
N ARG A 94 -7.14 15.88 -27.40
CA ARG A 94 -6.26 16.26 -26.29
C ARG A 94 -4.78 16.09 -26.67
N LYS A 95 -3.97 17.14 -26.47
CA LYS A 95 -2.51 17.06 -26.59
C LYS A 95 -1.97 16.13 -25.50
N LEU A 96 -1.28 15.06 -25.89
CA LEU A 96 -0.64 14.14 -24.94
C LEU A 96 0.41 14.89 -24.11
N SER A 97 0.43 14.63 -22.81
CA SER A 97 1.48 15.07 -21.91
C SER A 97 2.83 14.48 -22.28
N SER A 98 3.93 15.06 -21.79
CA SER A 98 5.27 14.49 -21.99
C SER A 98 5.37 13.06 -21.45
N TYR A 99 4.68 12.77 -20.36
CA TYR A 99 4.64 11.44 -19.76
C TYR A 99 3.93 10.43 -20.68
N GLU A 100 2.73 10.77 -21.18
CA GLU A 100 1.97 9.90 -22.10
C GLU A 100 2.71 9.67 -23.43
N ARG A 101 3.55 10.61 -23.89
CA ARG A 101 4.38 10.39 -25.08
C ARG A 101 5.47 9.35 -24.86
N VAL A 102 6.04 9.25 -23.65
CA VAL A 102 7.11 8.31 -23.32
C VAL A 102 6.56 6.94 -22.92
N HIS A 103 5.49 6.92 -22.12
CA HIS A 103 4.96 5.70 -21.52
C HIS A 103 3.68 5.17 -22.20
N GLY A 104 3.17 5.89 -23.19
CA GLY A 104 1.91 5.59 -23.88
C GLY A 104 0.68 5.81 -23.01
N VAL A 105 -0.49 5.54 -23.57
CA VAL A 105 -1.78 5.52 -22.86
C VAL A 105 -2.25 4.07 -22.78
N VAL A 106 -2.88 3.66 -21.68
CA VAL A 106 -3.49 2.33 -21.55
C VAL A 106 -4.89 2.33 -22.14
N SER A 107 -5.34 1.18 -22.65
CA SER A 107 -6.74 1.04 -23.07
C SER A 107 -7.67 1.25 -21.88
N ARG A 108 -8.84 1.82 -22.13
CA ARG A 108 -9.93 1.96 -21.15
C ARG A 108 -10.97 0.83 -21.29
N GLU A 109 -10.88 0.02 -22.34
CA GLU A 109 -11.84 -1.06 -22.61
C GLU A 109 -11.86 -2.08 -21.47
N ILE A 110 -13.04 -2.41 -20.95
CA ILE A 110 -13.17 -3.44 -19.92
C ILE A 110 -12.84 -4.80 -20.56
N PRO A 111 -11.88 -5.59 -20.01
CA PRO A 111 -11.50 -6.85 -20.61
C PRO A 111 -12.62 -7.88 -20.46
N THR A 112 -12.62 -8.87 -21.35
CA THR A 112 -13.44 -10.06 -21.15
C THR A 112 -12.95 -10.83 -19.94
N TRP A 113 -13.84 -10.99 -18.95
CA TRP A 113 -13.59 -11.79 -17.75
C TRP A 113 -13.88 -13.26 -18.03
N VAL A 114 -12.90 -14.10 -17.73
CA VAL A 114 -12.98 -15.54 -17.89
C VAL A 114 -12.98 -16.18 -16.50
N PRO A 115 -14.05 -16.90 -16.12
CA PRO A 115 -14.08 -17.64 -14.86
C PRO A 115 -12.92 -18.64 -14.78
N VAL A 116 -12.26 -18.71 -13.62
CA VAL A 116 -11.19 -19.69 -13.42
C VAL A 116 -11.81 -21.03 -12.98
N PRO A 117 -11.69 -22.11 -13.78
CA PRO A 117 -12.27 -23.40 -13.43
C PRO A 117 -11.75 -23.91 -12.09
N GLN A 118 -12.65 -24.47 -11.28
CA GLN A 118 -12.31 -25.08 -10.01
C GLN A 118 -12.45 -26.61 -10.11
N PRO A 119 -11.67 -27.39 -9.33
CA PRO A 119 -11.88 -28.82 -9.21
C PRO A 119 -13.31 -29.13 -8.76
N ALA A 120 -13.86 -30.26 -9.22
CA ALA A 120 -15.20 -30.71 -8.86
C ALA A 120 -15.38 -30.77 -7.33
N GLY A 121 -16.46 -30.19 -6.82
CA GLY A 121 -16.76 -30.10 -5.39
C GLY A 121 -16.00 -29.01 -4.65
N GLN A 122 -15.20 -28.21 -5.36
CA GLN A 122 -14.52 -27.02 -4.84
C GLN A 122 -14.93 -25.77 -5.63
N GLU A 123 -16.13 -25.73 -6.17
CA GLU A 123 -16.66 -24.55 -6.83
C GLU A 123 -16.86 -23.42 -5.81
N PHE A 124 -16.64 -22.17 -6.23
CA PHE A 124 -16.95 -21.02 -5.40
C PHE A 124 -18.47 -20.80 -5.37
N ARG A 125 -19.04 -20.63 -4.16
CA ARG A 125 -20.48 -20.39 -3.95
C ARG A 125 -20.76 -18.94 -3.59
N ASP A 126 -19.96 -18.39 -2.68
CA ASP A 126 -20.14 -17.06 -2.11
C ASP A 126 -19.28 -16.00 -2.81
N ILE A 127 -18.42 -16.38 -3.75
CA ILE A 127 -17.59 -15.46 -4.54
C ILE A 127 -17.54 -15.85 -6.03
N PHE A 128 -17.10 -14.91 -6.86
CA PHE A 128 -16.57 -15.20 -8.20
C PHE A 128 -15.05 -14.95 -8.23
N TYR A 129 -14.35 -15.78 -8.99
CA TYR A 129 -12.94 -15.60 -9.32
C TYR A 129 -12.75 -15.69 -10.83
N GLU A 130 -12.33 -14.58 -11.42
CA GLU A 130 -12.19 -14.40 -12.86
C GLU A 130 -10.81 -13.83 -13.19
N LYS A 131 -10.34 -14.06 -14.42
CA LYS A 131 -9.16 -13.39 -14.97
C LYS A 131 -9.53 -12.64 -16.24
N SER A 132 -8.87 -11.51 -16.49
CA SER A 132 -8.88 -10.88 -17.80
C SER A 132 -8.29 -11.85 -18.84
N ALA A 133 -8.89 -11.97 -20.01
CA ALA A 133 -8.39 -12.84 -21.07
C ALA A 133 -6.95 -12.48 -21.55
N SER A 134 -6.55 -11.21 -21.46
CA SER A 134 -5.31 -10.70 -22.06
C SER A 134 -4.40 -9.88 -21.14
N ASP A 135 -4.90 -9.37 -20.00
CA ASP A 135 -4.24 -8.24 -19.33
C ASP A 135 -3.40 -8.66 -18.12
N GLY A 136 -3.51 -9.89 -17.62
CA GLY A 136 -2.86 -10.28 -16.37
C GLY A 136 -3.52 -9.68 -15.11
N ILE A 137 -4.84 -9.43 -15.18
CA ILE A 137 -5.64 -8.94 -14.07
C ILE A 137 -6.52 -10.08 -13.54
N ALA A 138 -6.51 -10.28 -12.22
CA ALA A 138 -7.47 -11.13 -11.53
C ALA A 138 -8.60 -10.27 -10.96
N LYS A 139 -9.84 -10.77 -10.96
CA LYS A 139 -11.00 -10.13 -10.30
C LYS A 139 -11.63 -11.12 -9.32
N ILE A 140 -11.65 -10.73 -8.05
CA ILE A 140 -12.29 -11.47 -6.95
C ILE A 140 -13.53 -10.67 -6.53
N THR A 141 -14.70 -11.29 -6.59
CA THR A 141 -15.99 -10.62 -6.33
C THR A 141 -16.76 -11.34 -5.25
N ILE A 142 -17.15 -10.67 -4.15
CA ILE A 142 -18.09 -11.26 -3.18
C ILE A 142 -19.48 -11.34 -3.82
N ASN A 143 -20.10 -12.52 -3.81
CA ASN A 143 -21.38 -12.82 -4.46
C ASN A 143 -22.46 -13.17 -3.41
N ARG A 144 -22.78 -12.21 -2.53
CA ARG A 144 -23.90 -12.30 -1.57
C ARG A 144 -24.71 -11.00 -1.51
N PRO A 145 -25.20 -10.48 -2.65
CA PRO A 145 -25.80 -9.14 -2.73
C PRO A 145 -27.07 -9.00 -1.89
N ASP A 146 -27.80 -10.09 -1.67
CA ASP A 146 -28.98 -10.21 -0.80
C ASP A 146 -28.67 -9.92 0.68
N ARG A 147 -27.41 -10.07 1.08
CA ARG A 147 -26.88 -9.70 2.41
C ARG A 147 -25.90 -8.53 2.33
N ARG A 148 -26.02 -7.65 1.32
CA ARG A 148 -25.08 -6.53 1.10
C ARG A 148 -23.61 -7.01 1.10
N ASN A 149 -23.37 -8.16 0.48
CA ASN A 149 -22.06 -8.81 0.40
C ASN A 149 -21.39 -9.03 1.77
N ALA A 150 -22.17 -9.32 2.81
CA ALA A 150 -21.63 -9.75 4.09
C ALA A 150 -20.90 -11.10 3.96
N PHE A 151 -19.76 -11.27 4.61
CA PHE A 151 -19.02 -12.53 4.61
C PHE A 151 -19.41 -13.43 5.79
N ARG A 152 -19.58 -14.72 5.50
CA ARG A 152 -19.66 -15.80 6.48
C ARG A 152 -18.37 -16.65 6.43
N PRO A 153 -18.13 -17.61 7.34
CA PRO A 153 -16.88 -18.38 7.34
C PRO A 153 -16.56 -19.09 6.02
N LEU A 154 -17.59 -19.57 5.29
CA LEU A 154 -17.44 -20.10 3.94
C LEU A 154 -16.89 -19.04 2.97
N THR A 155 -17.51 -17.87 2.91
CA THR A 155 -17.06 -16.74 2.07
C THR A 155 -15.58 -16.44 2.34
N VAL A 156 -15.17 -16.42 3.60
CA VAL A 156 -13.78 -16.17 3.99
C VAL A 156 -12.86 -17.30 3.50
N GLY A 157 -13.26 -18.57 3.65
CA GLY A 157 -12.49 -19.71 3.13
C GLY A 157 -12.31 -19.67 1.62
N GLU A 158 -13.36 -19.27 0.89
CA GLU A 158 -13.33 -19.08 -0.55
C GLU A 158 -12.43 -17.92 -0.97
N LEU A 159 -12.51 -16.77 -0.27
CA LEU A 159 -11.62 -15.62 -0.49
C LEU A 159 -10.16 -16.01 -0.30
N LYS A 160 -9.83 -16.74 0.78
CA LYS A 160 -8.46 -17.22 1.04
C LYS A 160 -7.93 -18.00 -0.15
N ARG A 161 -8.72 -18.95 -0.65
CA ARG A 161 -8.34 -19.77 -1.79
C ARG A 161 -8.20 -18.96 -3.08
N ALA A 162 -9.11 -18.02 -3.36
CA ALA A 162 -9.01 -17.18 -4.55
C ALA A 162 -7.76 -16.29 -4.54
N PHE A 163 -7.40 -15.71 -3.39
CA PHE A 163 -6.17 -14.93 -3.24
C PHE A 163 -4.90 -15.80 -3.36
N ASP A 164 -4.92 -17.05 -2.88
CA ASP A 164 -3.79 -17.99 -3.09
C ASP A 164 -3.64 -18.35 -4.58
N LEU A 165 -4.75 -18.67 -5.26
CA LEU A 165 -4.73 -18.91 -6.71
C LEU A 165 -4.20 -17.69 -7.48
N ALA A 166 -4.64 -16.49 -7.13
CA ALA A 166 -4.18 -15.25 -7.75
C ALA A 166 -2.71 -14.93 -7.42
N ARG A 167 -2.23 -15.28 -6.23
CA ARG A 167 -0.84 -15.12 -5.82
C ARG A 167 0.11 -15.99 -6.65
N ASP A 168 -0.25 -17.26 -6.83
CA ASP A 168 0.64 -18.26 -7.44
C ASP A 168 0.56 -18.29 -8.98
N ASP A 169 -0.46 -17.66 -9.58
CA ASP A 169 -0.55 -17.49 -11.04
C ASP A 169 0.47 -16.45 -11.54
N MET A 170 1.54 -16.89 -12.21
CA MET A 170 2.59 -16.01 -12.74
C MET A 170 2.10 -15.03 -13.82
N GLN A 171 0.93 -15.25 -14.42
CA GLN A 171 0.35 -14.32 -15.40
C GLN A 171 -0.43 -13.17 -14.75
N VAL A 172 -0.82 -13.30 -13.49
CA VAL A 172 -1.53 -12.25 -12.75
C VAL A 172 -0.52 -11.28 -12.16
N GLY A 173 -0.63 -9.99 -12.48
CA GLY A 173 0.19 -8.92 -11.90
C GLY A 173 -0.58 -8.00 -10.95
N VAL A 174 -1.91 -7.88 -11.09
CA VAL A 174 -2.78 -7.03 -10.25
C VAL A 174 -4.09 -7.74 -9.94
N ILE A 175 -4.65 -7.52 -8.75
CA ILE A 175 -5.90 -8.12 -8.30
C ILE A 175 -6.92 -6.99 -8.05
N ILE A 176 -8.10 -7.08 -8.68
CA ILE A 176 -9.28 -6.29 -8.33
C ILE A 176 -10.07 -7.07 -7.29
N PHE A 177 -10.43 -6.42 -6.19
CA PHE A 177 -11.34 -6.95 -5.19
C PHE A 177 -12.62 -6.11 -5.13
N THR A 178 -13.78 -6.73 -5.29
CA THR A 178 -15.07 -6.02 -5.37
C THR A 178 -16.24 -6.82 -4.80
N GLY A 179 -17.42 -6.21 -4.76
CA GLY A 179 -18.69 -6.84 -4.40
C GLY A 179 -19.60 -6.94 -5.62
N LYS A 180 -20.44 -7.98 -5.68
CA LYS A 180 -21.42 -8.14 -6.76
C LYS A 180 -22.52 -7.09 -6.63
N GLY A 181 -22.86 -6.49 -7.77
CA GLY A 181 -23.88 -5.45 -7.86
C GLY A 181 -23.35 -4.08 -7.44
N THR A 182 -24.24 -3.10 -7.39
CA THR A 182 -23.89 -1.68 -7.17
C THR A 182 -24.17 -1.19 -5.75
N GLU A 183 -24.84 -2.02 -4.95
CA GLU A 183 -25.36 -1.64 -3.64
C GLU A 183 -24.34 -1.76 -2.52
N ALA A 184 -23.40 -2.71 -2.61
CA ALA A 184 -22.43 -2.94 -1.56
C ALA A 184 -21.16 -3.59 -2.09
N PHE A 185 -20.01 -3.04 -1.70
CA PHE A 185 -18.74 -3.73 -1.77
C PHE A 185 -18.75 -4.89 -0.76
N CYS A 186 -18.96 -4.55 0.52
CA CYS A 186 -19.04 -5.52 1.61
C CYS A 186 -19.57 -4.83 2.88
N SER A 187 -20.54 -5.45 3.54
CA SER A 187 -21.09 -4.96 4.83
C SER A 187 -20.42 -5.57 6.08
N GLY A 188 -19.37 -6.37 5.89
CA GLY A 188 -18.63 -7.01 6.98
C GLY A 188 -19.12 -8.41 7.31
N GLY A 189 -18.92 -8.84 8.56
CA GLY A 189 -19.29 -10.18 8.98
C GLY A 189 -20.80 -10.34 9.08
N ASP A 190 -21.33 -11.42 8.52
CA ASP A 190 -22.74 -11.74 8.52
C ASP A 190 -23.23 -12.00 9.95
N GLN A 191 -24.01 -11.04 10.49
CA GLN A 191 -24.49 -11.11 11.86
C GLN A 191 -25.45 -12.28 12.09
N ALA A 192 -26.07 -12.84 11.06
CA ALA A 192 -26.98 -13.98 11.19
C ALA A 192 -26.27 -15.27 11.64
N VAL A 193 -24.95 -15.36 11.42
CA VAL A 193 -24.13 -16.52 11.82
C VAL A 193 -23.14 -16.19 12.95
N ARG A 194 -23.28 -15.03 13.59
CA ARG A 194 -22.43 -14.65 14.72
C ARG A 194 -22.90 -15.37 15.99
N GLY A 195 -22.03 -16.20 16.55
CA GLY A 195 -22.22 -16.87 17.83
C GLY A 195 -21.34 -16.30 18.95
N LYS A 196 -21.29 -17.03 20.08
CA LYS A 196 -20.53 -16.64 21.28
C LYS A 196 -19.01 -16.49 21.04
N HIS A 197 -18.45 -17.31 20.15
CA HIS A 197 -17.01 -17.41 19.91
C HIS A 197 -16.58 -16.95 18.50
N GLY A 198 -17.39 -16.11 17.86
CA GLY A 198 -17.13 -15.60 16.50
C GLY A 198 -18.20 -16.03 15.50
N TYR A 199 -17.88 -15.96 14.21
CA TYR A 199 -18.78 -16.37 13.13
C TYR A 199 -18.72 -17.88 12.94
N VAL A 200 -19.88 -18.54 12.97
CA VAL A 200 -20.02 -20.00 13.00
C VAL A 200 -20.28 -20.52 11.57
N GLY A 201 -19.49 -21.48 11.12
CA GLY A 201 -19.67 -22.17 9.84
C GLY A 201 -20.45 -23.46 9.98
N ASP A 202 -20.56 -24.21 8.89
CA ASP A 202 -21.29 -25.50 8.83
C ASP A 202 -20.68 -26.57 9.78
N ASP A 203 -19.42 -26.40 10.17
CA ASP A 203 -18.70 -27.26 11.12
C ASP A 203 -18.91 -26.87 12.60
N ASN A 204 -19.78 -25.90 12.88
CA ASN A 204 -20.10 -25.39 14.22
C ASN A 204 -18.92 -24.76 14.99
N ILE A 205 -17.84 -24.38 14.31
CA ILE A 205 -16.69 -23.71 14.94
C ILE A 205 -16.75 -22.20 14.70
N GLY A 206 -16.75 -21.43 15.79
CA GLY A 206 -16.68 -19.97 15.77
C GLY A 206 -15.31 -19.45 15.32
N ARG A 207 -15.28 -18.48 14.40
CA ARG A 207 -14.05 -17.94 13.81
C ARG A 207 -14.06 -16.42 13.68
N LEU A 208 -12.85 -15.86 13.61
CA LEU A 208 -12.55 -14.50 13.14
C LEU A 208 -11.53 -14.57 11.98
N ASN A 209 -11.67 -15.57 11.12
CA ASN A 209 -10.72 -15.91 10.05
C ASN A 209 -10.61 -14.85 8.94
N ILE A 210 -11.43 -13.80 8.95
CA ILE A 210 -11.23 -12.66 8.04
C ILE A 210 -9.89 -11.96 8.28
N LEU A 211 -9.36 -12.05 9.51
CA LEU A 211 -8.01 -11.57 9.83
C LEU A 211 -6.93 -12.26 8.99
N ASP A 212 -7.14 -13.53 8.60
CA ASP A 212 -6.22 -14.24 7.71
C ASP A 212 -6.25 -13.64 6.29
N VAL A 213 -7.43 -13.26 5.80
CA VAL A 213 -7.59 -12.61 4.48
C VAL A 213 -6.97 -11.22 4.50
N GLN A 214 -7.14 -10.45 5.59
CA GLN A 214 -6.47 -9.17 5.75
C GLN A 214 -4.95 -9.32 5.65
N MET A 215 -4.37 -10.28 6.38
CA MET A 215 -2.94 -10.59 6.28
C MET A 215 -2.55 -11.04 4.87
N GLN A 216 -3.35 -11.89 4.22
CA GLN A 216 -3.05 -12.38 2.88
C GLN A 216 -2.99 -11.24 1.86
N ILE A 217 -3.99 -10.35 1.84
CA ILE A 217 -4.01 -9.15 0.98
C ILE A 217 -2.76 -8.29 1.21
N ARG A 218 -2.42 -8.07 2.48
CA ARG A 218 -1.27 -7.24 2.85
C ARG A 218 0.07 -7.83 2.40
N ARG A 219 0.26 -9.15 2.56
CA ARG A 219 1.55 -9.83 2.33
C ARG A 219 1.74 -10.37 0.92
N LEU A 220 0.67 -10.54 0.15
CA LEU A 220 0.80 -11.08 -1.21
C LEU A 220 1.57 -10.08 -2.10
N PRO A 221 2.50 -10.54 -2.96
CA PRO A 221 3.49 -9.68 -3.61
C PRO A 221 2.97 -8.98 -4.89
N LYS A 222 1.65 -8.77 -4.97
CA LYS A 222 0.93 -8.17 -6.09
C LYS A 222 0.01 -7.06 -5.55
N PRO A 223 -0.18 -5.95 -6.26
CA PRO A 223 -1.13 -4.93 -5.83
C PRO A 223 -2.57 -5.46 -5.86
N VAL A 224 -3.33 -5.10 -4.83
CA VAL A 224 -4.76 -5.36 -4.70
C VAL A 224 -5.48 -4.01 -4.70
N ILE A 225 -6.39 -3.81 -5.64
CA ILE A 225 -7.22 -2.62 -5.74
C ILE A 225 -8.63 -2.97 -5.28
N ALA A 226 -9.11 -2.31 -4.23
CA ALA A 226 -10.51 -2.34 -3.85
C ALA A 226 -11.32 -1.47 -4.83
N MET A 227 -12.25 -2.09 -5.54
CA MET A 227 -13.18 -1.41 -6.44
C MET A 227 -14.54 -1.32 -5.76
N VAL A 228 -14.84 -0.16 -5.18
CA VAL A 228 -15.92 0.00 -4.20
C VAL A 228 -17.13 0.69 -4.83
N ALA A 229 -18.22 -0.06 -5.00
CA ALA A 229 -19.56 0.47 -5.26
C ALA A 229 -20.44 0.30 -4.02
N GLY A 230 -21.23 1.33 -3.67
CA GLY A 230 -22.13 1.30 -2.53
C GLY A 230 -21.44 1.08 -1.18
N TYR A 231 -22.07 0.33 -0.28
CA TYR A 231 -21.61 0.17 1.10
C TYR A 231 -20.29 -0.64 1.25
N ALA A 232 -19.28 0.00 1.84
CA ALA A 232 -18.10 -0.61 2.45
C ALA A 232 -18.12 -0.34 3.96
N VAL A 233 -18.70 -1.27 4.72
CA VAL A 233 -19.09 -1.05 6.12
C VAL A 233 -18.52 -2.12 7.06
N GLY A 234 -18.13 -1.73 8.27
CA GLY A 234 -17.67 -2.64 9.32
C GLY A 234 -16.43 -3.44 8.89
N GLY A 235 -16.52 -4.77 8.92
CA GLY A 235 -15.44 -5.62 8.40
C GLY A 235 -15.13 -5.38 6.91
N GLY A 236 -16.15 -5.05 6.10
CA GLY A 236 -15.97 -4.67 4.70
C GLY A 236 -15.28 -3.32 4.53
N HIS A 237 -15.45 -2.41 5.50
CA HIS A 237 -14.68 -1.18 5.56
C HIS A 237 -13.19 -1.46 5.81
N VAL A 238 -12.86 -2.43 6.67
CA VAL A 238 -11.45 -2.81 6.90
C VAL A 238 -10.84 -3.49 5.67
N LEU A 239 -11.64 -4.26 4.93
CA LEU A 239 -11.18 -4.94 3.72
C LEU A 239 -10.75 -3.99 2.60
N HIS A 240 -11.43 -2.86 2.40
CA HIS A 240 -10.96 -1.89 1.40
C HIS A 240 -9.66 -1.21 1.86
N MET A 241 -9.56 -0.88 3.16
CA MET A 241 -8.37 -0.20 3.68
C MET A 241 -7.11 -1.06 3.63
N VAL A 242 -7.24 -2.40 3.73
CA VAL A 242 -6.08 -3.31 3.67
C VAL A 242 -5.65 -3.60 2.23
N CYS A 243 -6.51 -3.33 1.24
CA CYS A 243 -6.06 -3.27 -0.15
C CYS A 243 -5.06 -2.13 -0.33
N ASP A 244 -4.16 -2.28 -1.30
CA ASP A 244 -3.09 -1.29 -1.53
C ASP A 244 -3.65 0.04 -2.03
N LEU A 245 -4.75 -0.01 -2.80
CA LEU A 245 -5.43 1.15 -3.39
C LEU A 245 -6.95 0.94 -3.35
N THR A 246 -7.70 2.03 -3.30
CA THR A 246 -9.17 2.04 -3.41
C THR A 246 -9.65 3.03 -4.46
N ILE A 247 -10.41 2.51 -5.44
CA ILE A 247 -11.19 3.30 -6.39
C ILE A 247 -12.66 3.20 -5.99
N ALA A 248 -13.31 4.33 -5.77
CA ALA A 248 -14.68 4.41 -5.30
C ALA A 248 -15.62 4.95 -6.38
N ALA A 249 -16.80 4.35 -6.51
CA ALA A 249 -17.91 4.99 -7.21
C ALA A 249 -18.42 6.18 -6.38
N ASP A 250 -19.01 7.16 -7.04
CA ASP A 250 -19.71 8.30 -6.43
C ASP A 250 -20.84 7.87 -5.48
N ASN A 251 -21.44 6.70 -5.72
CA ASN A 251 -22.45 6.10 -4.84
C ASN A 251 -21.87 5.37 -3.60
N ALA A 252 -20.54 5.33 -3.43
CA ALA A 252 -19.92 4.59 -2.35
C ALA A 252 -20.19 5.22 -0.98
N VAL A 253 -20.37 4.36 0.03
CA VAL A 253 -20.65 4.74 1.41
C VAL A 253 -19.70 3.98 2.34
N PHE A 254 -18.93 4.74 3.11
CA PHE A 254 -17.88 4.23 3.98
C PHE A 254 -18.24 4.41 5.45
N GLY A 255 -17.95 3.43 6.29
CA GLY A 255 -17.96 3.67 7.73
C GLY A 255 -17.84 2.45 8.60
N GLN A 256 -17.61 2.69 9.88
CA GLN A 256 -17.56 1.65 10.91
C GLN A 256 -18.90 1.58 11.64
N THR A 257 -19.34 0.36 11.95
CA THR A 257 -20.54 0.12 12.76
C THR A 257 -20.23 -0.62 14.05
N GLY A 258 -18.97 -1.03 14.25
CA GLY A 258 -18.53 -1.90 15.35
C GLY A 258 -19.15 -1.53 16.70
N PRO A 259 -18.94 -0.32 17.22
CA PRO A 259 -19.49 0.06 18.53
C PRO A 259 -21.02 0.00 18.62
N LYS A 260 -21.75 0.20 17.51
CA LYS A 260 -23.22 0.06 17.49
C LYS A 260 -23.70 -1.39 17.49
N VAL A 261 -22.86 -2.33 17.06
CA VAL A 261 -23.19 -3.77 16.99
C VAL A 261 -22.36 -4.63 17.97
N GLY A 262 -21.73 -3.98 18.96
CA GLY A 262 -20.91 -4.66 19.97
C GLY A 262 -19.70 -5.39 19.37
N SER A 263 -18.98 -4.75 18.46
CA SER A 263 -17.78 -5.27 17.78
C SER A 263 -16.73 -4.18 17.61
N PHE A 264 -15.50 -4.55 17.25
CA PHE A 264 -14.43 -3.63 16.88
C PHE A 264 -13.35 -4.39 16.10
N ASP A 265 -12.56 -3.68 15.30
CA ASP A 265 -11.32 -4.18 14.71
C ASP A 265 -10.19 -3.24 15.16
N ALA A 266 -9.49 -3.64 16.22
CA ALA A 266 -8.40 -2.86 16.80
C ALA A 266 -7.03 -3.19 16.17
N GLY A 267 -6.98 -4.09 15.18
CA GLY A 267 -5.80 -4.36 14.37
C GLY A 267 -5.70 -3.34 13.26
N TYR A 268 -5.63 -3.81 12.01
CA TYR A 268 -5.59 -2.95 10.83
C TYR A 268 -6.81 -2.01 10.74
N GLY A 269 -7.97 -2.40 11.27
CA GLY A 269 -9.14 -1.53 11.28
C GLY A 269 -8.94 -0.20 12.01
N CYS A 270 -8.15 -0.18 13.08
CA CYS A 270 -7.82 1.04 13.84
C CYS A 270 -6.45 1.62 13.45
N SER A 271 -5.41 0.79 13.42
CA SER A 271 -4.03 1.27 13.27
C SER A 271 -3.76 1.86 11.88
N MET A 272 -4.19 1.15 10.83
CA MET A 272 -4.00 1.57 9.44
C MET A 272 -4.95 2.71 9.08
N MET A 273 -6.19 2.70 9.58
CA MET A 273 -7.09 3.84 9.42
C MET A 273 -6.44 5.14 9.93
N ALA A 274 -5.77 5.09 11.09
CA ALA A 274 -5.06 6.26 11.61
C ALA A 274 -3.84 6.67 10.77
N ARG A 275 -3.24 5.76 9.98
CA ARG A 275 -2.19 6.07 9.01
C ARG A 275 -2.73 6.70 7.74
N LEU A 276 -3.91 6.28 7.28
CA LEU A 276 -4.57 6.80 6.09
C LEU A 276 -5.17 8.18 6.32
N VAL A 277 -6.03 8.34 7.34
CA VAL A 277 -6.84 9.56 7.54
C VAL A 277 -6.41 10.41 8.75
N GLY A 278 -5.37 9.98 9.46
CA GLY A 278 -4.90 10.61 10.69
C GLY A 278 -5.74 10.26 11.94
N GLN A 279 -5.15 10.53 13.11
CA GLN A 279 -5.71 10.13 14.42
C GLN A 279 -7.10 10.70 14.72
N LYS A 280 -7.36 11.95 14.33
CA LYS A 280 -8.64 12.61 14.63
C LYS A 280 -9.78 11.98 13.84
N LYS A 281 -9.61 11.78 12.53
CA LYS A 281 -10.64 11.18 11.68
C LYS A 281 -10.84 9.70 11.98
N ALA A 282 -9.77 8.94 12.21
CA ALA A 282 -9.91 7.53 12.58
C ALA A 282 -10.77 7.35 13.85
N ARG A 283 -10.52 8.18 14.89
CA ARG A 283 -11.34 8.18 16.12
C ARG A 283 -12.77 8.62 15.88
N GLU A 284 -12.98 9.65 15.05
CA GLU A 284 -14.32 10.11 14.67
C GLU A 284 -15.14 8.98 14.01
N MET A 285 -14.56 8.31 13.01
CA MET A 285 -15.22 7.22 12.29
C MET A 285 -15.58 6.05 13.21
N TRP A 286 -14.64 5.64 14.08
CA TRP A 286 -14.88 4.55 15.02
C TRP A 286 -15.87 4.94 16.13
N PHE A 287 -15.68 6.07 16.80
CA PHE A 287 -16.46 6.42 17.99
C PHE A 287 -17.88 6.87 17.66
N LEU A 288 -18.07 7.58 16.54
CA LEU A 288 -19.39 8.06 16.15
C LEU A 288 -20.12 7.04 15.28
N ALA A 289 -19.41 6.09 14.68
CA ALA A 289 -19.97 5.08 13.78
C ALA A 289 -20.94 5.72 12.75
N LYS A 290 -20.44 6.77 12.10
CA LYS A 290 -21.10 7.53 11.03
C LYS A 290 -20.71 6.97 9.67
N PHE A 291 -21.57 7.23 8.69
CA PHE A 291 -21.25 6.99 7.29
C PHE A 291 -20.74 8.25 6.62
N TYR A 292 -19.88 8.03 5.63
CA TYR A 292 -19.19 9.06 4.86
C TYR A 292 -19.37 8.75 3.38
N SER A 293 -19.60 9.79 2.58
CA SER A 293 -19.70 9.67 1.11
C SER A 293 -18.34 9.37 0.48
N ALA A 294 -18.34 9.00 -0.80
CA ALA A 294 -17.13 8.85 -1.59
C ALA A 294 -16.28 10.14 -1.62
N GLU A 295 -16.92 11.31 -1.74
CA GLU A 295 -16.25 12.62 -1.73
C GLU A 295 -15.61 12.92 -0.37
N GLU A 296 -16.31 12.65 0.73
CA GLU A 296 -15.76 12.83 2.07
C GLU A 296 -14.57 11.89 2.31
N ALA A 297 -14.66 10.65 1.84
CA ALA A 297 -13.61 9.65 1.90
C ALA A 297 -12.36 10.10 1.12
N ASP A 298 -12.53 10.64 -0.10
CA ASP A 298 -11.44 11.17 -0.92
C ASP A 298 -10.76 12.37 -0.23
N LYS A 299 -11.56 13.32 0.24
CA LYS A 299 -11.08 14.52 0.94
C LYS A 299 -10.27 14.22 2.20
N MET A 300 -10.55 13.12 2.89
CA MET A 300 -9.80 12.71 4.07
C MET A 300 -8.62 11.77 3.78
N GLY A 301 -8.39 11.40 2.52
CA GLY A 301 -7.31 10.49 2.10
C GLY A 301 -7.61 9.02 2.35
N LEU A 302 -8.88 8.64 2.48
CA LEU A 302 -9.31 7.26 2.70
C LEU A 302 -9.37 6.45 1.39
N VAL A 303 -9.65 7.10 0.27
CA VAL A 303 -9.68 6.50 -1.07
C VAL A 303 -8.77 7.28 -2.02
N ASN A 304 -8.36 6.64 -3.12
CA ASN A 304 -7.40 7.25 -4.05
C ASN A 304 -8.08 8.03 -5.17
N LYS A 305 -9.29 7.63 -5.58
CA LYS A 305 -10.04 8.28 -6.65
C LYS A 305 -11.53 7.96 -6.54
N VAL A 306 -12.36 8.97 -6.82
CA VAL A 306 -13.80 8.83 -7.00
C VAL A 306 -14.16 9.01 -8.47
N VAL A 307 -15.04 8.15 -8.99
CA VAL A 307 -15.56 8.21 -10.37
C VAL A 307 -17.06 7.94 -10.40
N PRO A 308 -17.79 8.34 -11.46
CA PRO A 308 -19.17 7.91 -11.65
C PRO A 308 -19.30 6.38 -11.58
N LEU A 309 -20.36 5.87 -10.98
CA LEU A 309 -20.60 4.44 -10.81
C LEU A 309 -20.42 3.62 -12.10
N GLU A 310 -20.93 4.12 -13.23
CA GLU A 310 -20.82 3.48 -14.54
C GLU A 310 -19.39 3.46 -15.12
N LYS A 311 -18.48 4.24 -14.54
CA LYS A 311 -17.05 4.31 -14.90
C LYS A 311 -16.14 3.59 -13.90
N LEU A 312 -16.68 3.02 -12.83
CA LEU A 312 -15.89 2.39 -11.77
C LEU A 312 -14.97 1.28 -12.30
N GLU A 313 -15.52 0.33 -13.07
CA GLU A 313 -14.73 -0.79 -13.59
C GLU A 313 -13.73 -0.35 -14.67
N GLU A 314 -14.16 0.56 -15.55
CA GLU A 314 -13.30 1.17 -16.57
C GLU A 314 -12.05 1.81 -15.95
N GLU A 315 -12.23 2.67 -14.94
CA GLU A 315 -11.13 3.37 -14.30
C GLU A 315 -10.24 2.43 -13.49
N THR A 316 -10.83 1.43 -12.80
CA THR A 316 -10.07 0.44 -12.04
C THR A 316 -9.15 -0.36 -12.96
N VAL A 317 -9.65 -0.79 -14.13
CA VAL A 317 -8.87 -1.50 -15.14
C VAL A 317 -7.73 -0.63 -15.69
N VAL A 318 -7.97 0.66 -15.90
CA VAL A 318 -6.92 1.61 -16.31
C VAL A 318 -5.77 1.60 -15.29
N TRP A 319 -6.07 1.72 -14.00
CA TRP A 319 -5.05 1.68 -12.95
C TRP A 319 -4.31 0.35 -12.90
N CYS A 320 -5.01 -0.78 -13.07
CA CYS A 320 -4.37 -2.09 -13.18
C CYS A 320 -3.38 -2.12 -14.36
N ARG A 321 -3.79 -1.65 -15.54
CA ARG A 321 -2.95 -1.64 -16.75
C ARG A 321 -1.74 -0.72 -16.62
N GLU A 322 -1.89 0.41 -15.93
CA GLU A 322 -0.76 1.29 -15.63
C GLU A 322 0.25 0.61 -14.69
N ILE A 323 -0.22 -0.08 -13.65
CA ILE A 323 0.64 -0.86 -12.74
C ILE A 323 1.36 -1.98 -13.51
N LEU A 324 0.66 -2.68 -14.40
CA LEU A 324 1.21 -3.80 -15.19
C LEU A 324 2.31 -3.38 -16.18
N ARG A 325 2.43 -2.09 -16.51
CA ARG A 325 3.56 -1.56 -17.32
C ARG A 325 4.83 -1.37 -16.52
N ASN A 326 4.76 -1.44 -15.19
CA ASN A 326 5.92 -1.24 -14.31
C ASN A 326 6.64 -2.56 -14.02
N SER A 327 7.89 -2.47 -13.56
CA SER A 327 8.67 -3.64 -13.14
C SER A 327 7.98 -4.41 -12.00
N PRO A 328 7.60 -5.69 -12.19
CA PRO A 328 6.95 -6.48 -11.14
C PRO A 328 7.82 -6.63 -9.88
N MET A 329 9.15 -6.69 -10.05
CA MET A 329 10.09 -6.77 -8.93
C MET A 329 10.12 -5.46 -8.13
N ALA A 330 10.10 -4.31 -8.82
CA ALA A 330 10.08 -3.01 -8.16
C ALA A 330 8.78 -2.83 -7.35
N ILE A 331 7.63 -3.15 -7.96
CA ILE A 331 6.32 -3.07 -7.29
C ILE A 331 6.27 -3.95 -6.03
N ARG A 332 6.72 -5.20 -6.14
CA ARG A 332 6.83 -6.13 -5.00
C ARG A 332 7.70 -5.58 -3.87
N LEU A 333 8.87 -5.04 -4.19
CA LEU A 333 9.78 -4.46 -3.20
C LEU A 333 9.16 -3.22 -2.55
N CYS A 334 8.57 -2.31 -3.33
CA CYS A 334 7.88 -1.13 -2.83
C CYS A 334 6.74 -1.51 -1.87
N LYS A 335 5.89 -2.48 -2.23
CA LYS A 335 4.84 -2.99 -1.33
C LYS A 335 5.42 -3.52 -0.02
N SER A 336 6.44 -4.37 -0.07
CA SER A 336 7.06 -4.90 1.15
C SER A 336 7.76 -3.82 2.00
N ALA A 337 8.33 -2.78 1.38
CA ALA A 337 8.95 -1.67 2.08
C ALA A 337 7.93 -0.78 2.78
N LEU A 338 6.78 -0.53 2.15
CA LEU A 338 5.66 0.20 2.77
C LEU A 338 5.13 -0.56 3.98
N ASN A 339 4.93 -1.88 3.86
CA ASN A 339 4.51 -2.73 4.99
C ASN A 339 5.55 -2.76 6.12
N ALA A 340 6.85 -2.82 5.79
CA ALA A 340 7.94 -2.85 6.77
C ALA A 340 7.99 -1.62 7.68
N ALA A 341 7.47 -0.47 7.23
CA ALA A 341 7.36 0.73 8.06
C ALA A 341 6.33 0.59 9.21
N GLU A 342 5.44 -0.39 9.12
CA GLU A 342 4.30 -0.55 10.04
C GLU A 342 4.31 -1.90 10.78
N ASP A 343 4.80 -2.96 10.15
CA ASP A 343 4.62 -4.35 10.60
C ASP A 343 5.79 -4.92 11.39
N GLY A 344 6.81 -4.09 11.69
CA GLY A 344 8.00 -4.50 12.42
C GLY A 344 8.66 -5.74 11.82
N HIS A 345 8.87 -6.79 12.62
CA HIS A 345 9.51 -8.02 12.16
C HIS A 345 8.76 -8.73 11.03
N ALA A 346 7.44 -8.63 10.96
CA ALA A 346 6.67 -9.27 9.89
C ALA A 346 6.92 -8.59 8.53
N GLY A 347 6.96 -7.26 8.49
CA GLY A 347 7.29 -6.53 7.27
C GLY A 347 8.77 -6.64 6.90
N LEU A 348 9.68 -6.69 7.88
CA LEU A 348 11.09 -7.02 7.63
C LEU A 348 11.25 -8.41 7.02
N GLN A 349 10.45 -9.40 7.44
CA GLN A 349 10.47 -10.75 6.86
C GLN A 349 10.12 -10.73 5.36
N GLU A 350 9.13 -9.92 4.96
CA GLU A 350 8.76 -9.77 3.54
C GLU A 350 9.86 -9.09 2.73
N LEU A 351 10.35 -7.94 3.22
CA LEU A 351 11.38 -7.17 2.53
C LEU A 351 12.69 -7.96 2.41
N ALA A 352 13.15 -8.56 3.52
CA ALA A 352 14.35 -9.39 3.53
C ALA A 352 14.17 -10.67 2.71
N GLY A 353 12.97 -11.26 2.70
CA GLY A 353 12.66 -12.39 1.83
C GLY A 353 12.83 -12.06 0.34
N ASN A 354 12.40 -10.86 -0.07
CA ASN A 354 12.64 -10.36 -1.44
C ASN A 354 14.12 -10.09 -1.70
N ALA A 355 14.87 -9.56 -0.73
CA ALA A 355 16.32 -9.38 -0.85
C ALA A 355 17.05 -10.73 -1.03
N THR A 356 16.67 -11.76 -0.28
CA THR A 356 17.18 -13.14 -0.44
C THR A 356 16.89 -13.68 -1.83
N LEU A 357 15.65 -13.49 -2.33
CA LEU A 357 15.26 -13.90 -3.69
C LEU A 357 16.17 -13.26 -4.76
N LEU A 358 16.50 -11.97 -4.61
CA LEU A 358 17.41 -11.28 -5.52
C LEU A 358 18.85 -11.80 -5.39
N PHE A 359 19.33 -11.99 -4.15
CA PHE A 359 20.68 -12.50 -3.89
C PHE A 359 20.89 -13.89 -4.50
N TYR A 360 19.87 -14.76 -4.48
CA TYR A 360 19.93 -16.09 -5.09
C TYR A 360 20.17 -16.06 -6.61
N ASN A 361 19.90 -14.94 -7.28
CA ASN A 361 20.17 -14.79 -8.72
C ASN A 361 21.58 -14.25 -9.03
N THR A 362 22.39 -13.96 -8.01
CA THR A 362 23.76 -13.44 -8.19
C THR A 362 24.78 -14.57 -8.29
N GLU A 363 25.91 -14.31 -8.96
CA GLU A 363 27.05 -15.24 -9.00
C GLU A 363 27.59 -15.54 -7.60
N GLU A 364 27.58 -14.56 -6.69
CA GLU A 364 28.02 -14.72 -5.31
C GLU A 364 27.11 -15.69 -4.53
N GLY A 365 25.79 -15.54 -4.65
CA GLY A 365 24.84 -16.49 -4.06
C GLY A 365 24.98 -17.90 -4.63
N GLN A 366 25.23 -18.01 -5.94
CA GLN A 366 25.43 -19.31 -6.59
C GLN A 366 26.75 -19.98 -6.22
N GLU A 367 27.83 -19.23 -5.97
CA GLU A 367 29.12 -19.77 -5.51
C GLU A 367 28.97 -20.55 -4.20
N GLY A 368 28.28 -19.97 -3.22
CA GLY A 368 28.04 -20.64 -1.94
C GLY A 368 27.25 -21.95 -2.09
N LYS A 369 26.19 -21.94 -2.91
CA LYS A 369 25.39 -23.14 -3.22
C LYS A 369 26.24 -24.23 -3.89
N THR A 370 26.99 -23.86 -4.94
CA THR A 370 27.79 -24.79 -5.74
C THR A 370 28.93 -25.39 -4.92
N ALA A 371 29.65 -24.57 -4.15
CA ALA A 371 30.73 -25.05 -3.29
C ALA A 371 30.26 -26.09 -2.26
N PHE A 372 29.09 -25.85 -1.65
CA PHE A 372 28.47 -26.81 -0.72
C PHE A 372 28.16 -28.15 -1.40
N LEU A 373 27.55 -28.12 -2.60
CA LEU A 373 27.21 -29.34 -3.35
C LEU A 373 28.45 -30.11 -3.82
N GLU A 374 29.52 -29.41 -4.14
CA GLU A 374 30.80 -29.98 -4.60
C GLU A 374 31.73 -30.39 -3.45
N GLY A 375 31.36 -30.12 -2.19
CA GLY A 375 32.19 -30.43 -1.01
C GLY A 375 33.51 -29.65 -0.97
N ARG A 376 33.55 -28.47 -1.60
CA ARG A 376 34.72 -27.60 -1.63
C ARG A 376 34.52 -26.33 -0.81
N THR A 377 35.61 -25.65 -0.49
CA THR A 377 35.54 -24.32 0.11
C THR A 377 35.04 -23.31 -0.96
N PRO A 378 34.09 -22.42 -0.64
CA PRO A 378 33.66 -21.38 -1.57
C PRO A 378 34.76 -20.32 -1.74
N ASP A 379 34.92 -19.81 -2.97
CA ASP A 379 35.82 -18.70 -3.26
C ASP A 379 35.03 -17.42 -3.52
N PHE A 380 34.91 -16.61 -2.45
CA PHE A 380 34.29 -15.29 -2.51
C PHE A 380 35.29 -14.15 -2.81
N SER A 381 36.58 -14.45 -3.00
CA SER A 381 37.60 -13.41 -3.24
C SER A 381 37.39 -12.67 -4.57
N LYS A 382 36.71 -13.31 -5.52
CA LYS A 382 36.35 -12.76 -6.84
C LYS A 382 35.25 -11.69 -6.81
N PHE A 383 34.52 -11.54 -5.71
CA PHE A 383 33.42 -10.57 -5.61
C PHE A 383 33.88 -9.28 -4.89
N PRO A 384 33.74 -8.09 -5.52
CA PRO A 384 34.15 -6.85 -4.89
C PRO A 384 33.23 -6.49 -3.72
N ARG A 385 33.83 -6.00 -2.62
CA ARG A 385 33.07 -5.45 -1.49
C ARG A 385 32.70 -4.00 -1.80
N LEU A 386 31.45 -3.78 -2.20
CA LEU A 386 30.92 -2.44 -2.48
C LEU A 386 30.86 -1.59 -1.19
N PRO A 387 31.00 -0.24 -1.30
CA PRO A 387 31.08 0.68 -0.15
C PRO A 387 29.76 0.85 0.62
#